data_AF-A0A7C4ZWE0-F1
#
_entry.id   AF-A0A7C4ZWE0-F1
#
_cell.length_a   1.000
_cell.length_b   1.000
_cell.length_c   1.000
_cell.angle_alpha   90.00
_cell.angle_beta   90.00
_cell.angle_gamma   90.00
#
_symmetry.space_group_name_H-M   'P 1'
#
loop_
_entity.id
_entity.type
_entity.pdbx_description
1 polymer ?
#
loop_
_entity_poly.entity_id
_entity_poly.type
_entity_poly.pdbx_seq_one_letter_code
_entity_poly.pdbx_strand_id
1 'polypeptide(L)'
;MSSVEIGDVSGDISRSVIVGRDIINSIINTGDHNQFFIGDYECLRDAFLEPWIVFERFNLDNFVGREWLLAEIDAFLRDHDRGYFILEAEAGLGKTTFLAWLTRQRGYIHHFSELAPGLDGMGRGLKNLAAQLVLAYQLNVYEAEGVLPGAATRPDFLHRLLKQAANRRKEGEKIVLVVDALDA
;
A
#
# COMPACT_ATOMS: atom_id res chain seq x y z
N MET A 1 -15.85 32.60 34.05
CA MET A 1 -17.30 32.34 33.98
C MET A 1 -17.66 32.21 32.52
N SER A 2 -17.93 31.00 32.07
CA SER A 2 -18.31 30.69 30.69
C SER A 2 -19.52 29.77 30.76
N SER A 3 -20.63 30.25 30.22
CA SER A 3 -21.93 29.59 30.23
C SER A 3 -22.00 28.55 29.10
N VAL A 4 -22.65 27.42 29.35
CA VAL A 4 -22.98 26.40 28.35
C VAL A 4 -24.49 26.52 28.09
N GLU A 5 -24.86 26.84 26.86
CA GLU A 5 -26.25 26.68 26.38
C GLU A 5 -26.39 25.31 25.74
N ILE A 6 -27.42 24.57 26.16
CA ILE A 6 -27.86 23.33 25.52
C ILE A 6 -29.10 23.68 24.70
N GLY A 7 -28.98 23.57 23.38
CA GLY A 7 -30.10 23.69 22.45
C GLY A 7 -30.45 22.34 21.85
N ASP A 8 -31.69 21.89 22.05
CA ASP A 8 -32.29 20.78 21.31
C ASP A 8 -32.58 21.24 19.88
N VAL A 9 -32.06 20.53 18.88
CA VAL A 9 -32.49 20.68 17.48
C VAL A 9 -32.81 19.31 16.89
N SER A 10 -34.11 19.15 16.65
CA SER A 10 -34.74 18.07 15.89
C SER A 10 -34.44 18.21 14.40
N GLY A 11 -33.90 17.14 13.79
CA GLY A 11 -34.06 16.74 12.39
C GLY A 11 -33.47 17.64 11.28
N ASP A 12 -32.37 17.20 10.67
CA ASP A 12 -32.32 16.73 9.26
C ASP A 12 -30.90 16.18 8.99
N ILE A 13 -30.78 14.91 8.61
CA ILE A 13 -29.48 14.22 8.46
C ILE A 13 -28.88 14.61 7.10
N SER A 14 -28.25 15.78 7.07
CA SER A 14 -27.28 16.10 6.04
C SER A 14 -25.97 15.38 6.34
N ARG A 15 -25.78 14.22 5.68
CA ARG A 15 -24.54 13.43 5.73
C ARG A 15 -23.40 14.26 5.12
N SER A 16 -22.52 14.76 5.98
CA SER A 16 -21.32 15.50 5.60
C SER A 16 -20.12 14.86 6.29
N VAL A 17 -19.21 14.30 5.49
CA VAL A 17 -17.89 13.86 5.95
C VAL A 17 -16.92 15.00 5.64
N ILE A 18 -16.43 15.67 6.67
CA ILE A 18 -15.38 16.68 6.54
C ILE A 18 -14.07 16.02 6.97
N VAL A 19 -13.28 15.57 6.00
CA VAL A 19 -11.87 15.22 6.23
C VAL A 19 -11.07 16.49 5.96
N GLY A 20 -10.73 17.22 7.02
CA GLY A 20 -9.79 18.31 6.96
C GLY A 20 -8.40 17.75 6.65
N ARG A 21 -7.75 18.28 5.60
CA ARG A 21 -6.33 18.04 5.34
C ARG A 21 -5.53 18.51 6.57
N ASP A 22 -4.69 17.61 7.08
CA ASP A 22 -3.82 17.74 8.25
C ASP A 22 -4.51 17.88 9.63
N ILE A 23 -4.63 16.77 10.37
CA ILE A 23 -4.86 16.80 11.83
C ILE A 23 -4.08 15.67 12.52
N ILE A 24 -3.17 16.03 13.42
CA ILE A 24 -2.37 15.18 14.34
C ILE A 24 -3.25 14.49 15.42
N ASN A 25 -4.54 14.24 15.15
CA ASN A 25 -5.48 13.49 15.99
C ASN A 25 -6.82 13.44 15.23
N SER A 26 -7.01 12.44 14.38
CA SER A 26 -8.27 12.26 13.66
C SER A 26 -9.22 11.37 14.47
N ILE A 27 -10.40 11.90 14.81
CA ILE A 27 -11.52 11.09 15.31
C ILE A 27 -12.29 10.60 14.09
N ILE A 28 -12.25 9.31 13.80
CA ILE A 28 -13.03 8.67 12.73
C ILE A 28 -14.31 8.11 13.34
N ASN A 29 -15.47 8.50 12.81
CA ASN A 29 -16.77 7.91 13.15
C ASN A 29 -17.26 7.04 11.98
N THR A 30 -17.33 5.72 12.18
CA THR A 30 -17.86 4.77 11.19
C THR A 30 -19.34 4.52 11.49
N GLY A 31 -20.20 5.02 10.62
CA GLY A 31 -21.59 5.37 10.89
C GLY A 31 -22.63 4.28 11.18
N ASP A 32 -22.26 3.07 11.61
CA ASP A 32 -23.24 2.06 12.04
C ASP A 32 -23.00 1.55 13.48
N HIS A 33 -21.82 1.79 14.05
CA HIS A 33 -21.50 1.59 15.46
C HIS A 33 -20.55 2.71 15.91
N ASN A 34 -20.94 3.51 16.92
CA ASN A 34 -20.12 4.60 17.47
C ASN A 34 -18.81 4.05 18.09
N GLN A 35 -17.82 3.77 17.25
CA GLN A 35 -16.46 3.46 17.66
C GLN A 35 -15.62 4.74 17.50
N PHE A 36 -15.05 5.21 18.61
CA PHE A 36 -14.17 6.37 18.63
C PHE A 36 -12.72 5.89 18.65
N PHE A 37 -11.95 6.22 17.62
CA PHE A 37 -10.52 5.94 17.56
C PHE A 37 -9.74 7.20 17.95
N ILE A 38 -8.84 7.08 18.93
CA ILE A 38 -7.94 8.14 19.36
C ILE A 38 -6.52 7.69 18.99
N GLY A 39 -5.91 8.31 17.97
CA GLY A 39 -4.55 8.03 17.51
C GLY A 39 -4.30 8.55 16.08
N ASP A 40 -3.07 8.43 15.61
CA ASP A 40 -2.74 8.72 14.20
C ASP A 40 -3.29 7.60 13.32
N TYR A 41 -4.31 7.89 12.52
CA TYR A 41 -4.88 6.95 11.55
C TYR A 41 -4.93 7.57 10.16
N GLU A 42 -4.63 6.76 9.14
CA GLU A 42 -4.67 7.12 7.74
C GLU A 42 -5.62 6.18 6.99
N CYS A 43 -6.43 6.69 6.08
CA CYS A 43 -7.30 5.86 5.27
C CYS A 43 -6.47 4.97 4.33
N LEU A 44 -6.87 3.72 4.12
CA LEU A 44 -6.22 2.82 3.15
C LEU A 44 -6.12 3.44 1.75
N ARG A 45 -7.14 4.22 1.36
CA ARG A 45 -7.18 4.92 0.07
C ARG A 45 -6.13 6.03 -0.05
N ASP A 46 -5.78 6.67 1.06
CA ASP A 46 -4.78 7.74 1.07
C ASP A 46 -3.36 7.15 1.16
N ALA A 47 -3.22 6.03 1.85
CA ALA A 47 -1.96 5.30 1.97
C ALA A 47 -1.58 4.53 0.69
N PHE A 48 -2.57 4.09 -0.10
CA PHE A 48 -2.33 3.38 -1.35
C PHE A 48 -1.84 4.36 -2.42
N LEU A 49 -0.59 4.21 -2.83
CA LEU A 49 0.01 5.00 -3.90
C LEU A 49 -0.18 4.29 -5.22
N GLU A 50 -1.02 4.87 -6.05
CA GLU A 50 -1.38 4.25 -7.31
C GLU A 50 -0.26 4.37 -8.37
N PRO A 51 0.00 3.30 -9.14
CA PRO A 51 1.16 3.25 -10.02
C PRO A 51 0.96 3.87 -11.40
N TRP A 52 -0.21 4.45 -11.72
CA TRP A 52 -0.53 4.89 -13.09
C TRP A 52 0.53 5.84 -13.66
N ILE A 53 1.06 6.76 -12.86
CA ILE A 53 2.06 7.73 -13.31
C ILE A 53 3.36 7.04 -13.74
N VAL A 54 3.75 5.96 -13.06
CA VAL A 54 4.90 5.13 -13.43
C VAL A 54 4.58 4.37 -14.73
N PHE A 55 3.38 3.82 -14.85
CA PHE A 55 2.98 3.05 -16.03
C PHE A 55 2.87 3.90 -17.30
N GLU A 56 2.26 5.08 -17.19
CA GLU A 56 2.09 6.05 -18.27
C GLU A 56 3.43 6.57 -18.78
N ARG A 57 4.39 6.80 -17.87
CA ARG A 57 5.75 7.26 -18.21
C ARG A 57 6.48 6.33 -19.17
N PHE A 58 6.20 5.02 -19.12
CA PHE A 58 7.00 4.01 -19.81
C PHE A 58 6.37 3.41 -21.06
N ASN A 59 5.17 3.87 -21.48
CA ASN A 59 4.48 3.34 -22.65
C ASN A 59 4.46 1.80 -22.69
N LEU A 60 4.04 1.20 -21.57
CA LEU A 60 4.21 -0.24 -21.29
C LEU A 60 3.48 -1.15 -22.30
N ASP A 61 2.52 -0.63 -23.07
CA ASP A 61 1.84 -1.38 -24.14
C ASP A 61 2.79 -1.74 -25.30
N ASN A 62 3.89 -1.01 -25.45
CA ASN A 62 4.93 -1.26 -26.45
C ASN A 62 6.19 -1.90 -25.84
N PHE A 63 6.11 -2.40 -24.61
CA PHE A 63 7.23 -3.09 -23.98
C PHE A 63 7.50 -4.42 -24.71
N VAL A 64 8.72 -4.58 -25.19
CA VAL A 64 9.17 -5.76 -25.96
C VAL A 64 10.55 -6.20 -25.49
N GLY A 65 10.86 -7.48 -25.70
CA GLY A 65 12.11 -8.07 -25.24
C GLY A 65 12.05 -8.45 -23.76
N ARG A 66 13.19 -8.96 -23.24
CA ARG A 66 13.34 -9.44 -21.85
C ARG A 66 12.54 -10.70 -21.52
N GLU A 67 12.14 -11.46 -22.53
CA GLU A 67 11.49 -12.78 -22.36
C GLU A 67 12.39 -13.73 -21.57
N TRP A 68 13.70 -13.66 -21.78
CA TRP A 68 14.69 -14.42 -21.01
C TRP A 68 14.66 -14.06 -19.51
N LEU A 69 14.51 -12.77 -19.18
CA LEU A 69 14.47 -12.30 -17.79
C LEU A 69 13.15 -12.69 -17.12
N LEU A 70 12.03 -12.59 -17.86
CA LEU A 70 10.75 -13.11 -17.38
C LEU A 70 10.83 -14.62 -17.11
N ALA A 71 11.48 -15.38 -17.99
CA ALA A 71 11.68 -16.81 -17.79
C ALA A 71 12.54 -17.14 -16.55
N GLU A 72 13.55 -16.33 -16.25
CA GLU A 72 14.34 -16.45 -15.01
C GLU A 72 13.50 -16.18 -13.77
N ILE A 73 12.64 -15.17 -13.79
CA ILE A 73 11.70 -14.88 -12.68
C ILE A 73 10.70 -16.02 -12.51
N ASP A 74 10.11 -16.51 -13.60
CA ASP A 74 9.14 -17.60 -13.56
C ASP A 74 9.79 -18.90 -13.04
N ALA A 75 11.04 -19.18 -13.45
CA ALA A 75 11.81 -20.29 -12.90
C ALA A 75 12.09 -20.12 -11.40
N PHE A 76 12.52 -18.93 -10.97
CA PHE A 76 12.76 -18.64 -9.56
C PHE A 76 11.50 -18.84 -8.71
N LEU A 77 10.35 -18.33 -9.15
CA LEU A 77 9.07 -18.46 -8.45
C LEU A 77 8.57 -19.90 -8.36
N ARG A 78 8.89 -20.73 -9.36
CA ARG A 78 8.58 -22.16 -9.39
C ARG A 78 9.49 -22.96 -8.47
N ASP A 79 10.80 -22.70 -8.54
CA ASP A 79 11.83 -23.57 -7.95
C ASP A 79 12.13 -23.20 -6.48
N HIS A 80 11.62 -22.05 -6.01
CA HIS A 80 11.79 -21.59 -4.62
C HIS A 80 10.47 -21.22 -3.93
N ASP A 81 10.37 -21.58 -2.64
CA ASP A 81 9.23 -21.20 -1.80
C ASP A 81 9.30 -19.76 -1.28
N ARG A 82 10.51 -19.22 -1.19
CA ARG A 82 10.82 -17.88 -0.69
C ARG A 82 12.24 -17.49 -1.09
N GLY A 83 12.49 -16.20 -1.23
CA GLY A 83 13.82 -15.66 -1.47
C GLY A 83 13.75 -14.25 -2.05
N TYR A 84 14.91 -13.74 -2.45
CA TYR A 84 15.05 -12.46 -3.14
C TYR A 84 15.60 -12.70 -4.54
N PHE A 85 15.00 -12.05 -5.52
CA PHE A 85 15.54 -11.94 -6.87
C PHE A 85 16.05 -10.50 -7.03
N ILE A 86 17.36 -10.32 -7.21
CA ILE A 86 17.98 -9.00 -7.34
C ILE A 86 18.25 -8.75 -8.82
N LEU A 87 17.60 -7.73 -9.38
CA LEU A 87 17.82 -7.29 -10.75
C LEU A 87 18.88 -6.18 -10.78
N GLU A 88 20.12 -6.56 -11.05
CA GLU A 88 21.24 -5.62 -11.20
C GLU A 88 21.48 -5.28 -12.68
N ALA A 89 21.62 -4.00 -12.96
CA ALA A 89 21.98 -3.48 -14.28
C ALA A 89 22.48 -2.04 -14.11
N GLU A 90 23.19 -1.50 -15.09
CA GLU A 90 23.53 -0.07 -15.11
C GLU A 90 22.28 0.83 -15.13
N ALA A 91 22.44 2.07 -14.68
CA ALA A 91 21.40 3.08 -14.77
C ALA A 91 20.96 3.27 -16.23
N GLY A 92 19.65 3.43 -16.47
CA GLY A 92 19.11 3.61 -17.81
C GLY A 92 18.87 2.33 -18.62
N LEU A 93 19.26 1.13 -18.15
CA LEU A 93 19.04 -0.14 -18.89
C LEU A 93 17.60 -0.70 -18.81
N GLY A 94 16.65 0.10 -18.29
CA GLY A 94 15.23 -0.23 -18.27
C GLY A 94 14.76 -1.11 -17.11
N LYS A 95 15.47 -1.12 -15.96
CA LYS A 95 15.06 -1.89 -14.77
C LYS A 95 13.67 -1.49 -14.28
N THR A 96 13.46 -0.21 -13.99
CA THR A 96 12.16 0.32 -13.55
C THR A 96 11.08 0.07 -14.59
N THR A 97 11.39 0.22 -15.89
CA THR A 97 10.46 -0.09 -17.00
C THR A 97 10.01 -1.55 -16.95
N PHE A 98 10.95 -2.49 -16.79
CA PHE A 98 10.64 -3.92 -16.68
C PHE A 98 9.83 -4.23 -15.42
N LEU A 99 10.20 -3.67 -14.26
CA LEU A 99 9.45 -3.87 -13.00
C LEU A 99 8.02 -3.30 -13.09
N ALA A 100 7.85 -2.13 -13.71
CA ALA A 100 6.56 -1.51 -13.97
C ALA A 100 5.70 -2.39 -14.90
N TRP A 101 6.28 -2.87 -16.00
CA TRP A 101 5.62 -3.81 -16.90
C TRP A 101 5.18 -5.07 -16.17
N LEU A 102 6.10 -5.73 -15.45
CA LEU A 102 5.84 -6.97 -14.72
C LEU A 102 4.72 -6.80 -13.69
N THR A 103 4.77 -5.69 -12.94
CA THR A 103 3.76 -5.34 -11.94
C THR A 103 2.39 -5.16 -12.58
N ARG A 104 2.30 -4.41 -13.69
CA ARG A 104 1.04 -4.21 -14.42
C ARG A 104 0.48 -5.52 -14.97
N GLN A 105 1.33 -6.40 -15.49
CA GLN A 105 0.90 -7.68 -16.07
C GLN A 105 0.44 -8.69 -15.03
N ARG A 106 1.09 -8.73 -13.85
CA ARG A 106 0.87 -9.77 -12.83
C ARG A 106 0.08 -9.28 -11.62
N GLY A 107 -0.17 -7.98 -11.49
CA GLY A 107 -0.87 -7.39 -10.34
C GLY A 107 -0.11 -7.54 -9.03
N TYR A 108 1.23 -7.52 -9.07
CA TYR A 108 2.06 -7.69 -7.87
C TYR A 108 1.99 -6.50 -6.93
N ILE A 109 2.20 -6.78 -5.65
CA ILE A 109 2.40 -5.75 -4.63
C ILE A 109 3.72 -5.05 -4.96
N HIS A 110 3.76 -3.72 -4.91
CA HIS A 110 4.88 -2.97 -5.44
C HIS A 110 5.21 -1.69 -4.66
N HIS A 111 6.47 -1.31 -4.73
CA HIS A 111 6.99 -0.01 -4.31
C HIS A 111 7.87 0.55 -5.43
N PHE A 112 7.47 1.71 -5.96
CA PHE A 112 8.31 2.54 -6.83
C PHE A 112 8.77 3.76 -6.04
N SER A 113 10.08 3.97 -5.95
CA SER A 113 10.67 5.08 -5.17
C SER A 113 10.15 6.45 -5.62
N GLU A 114 9.87 6.61 -6.92
CA GLU A 114 9.29 7.83 -7.50
C GLU A 114 7.89 8.17 -6.96
N LEU A 115 7.11 7.18 -6.49
CA LEU A 115 5.79 7.43 -5.90
C LEU A 115 5.88 7.97 -4.46
N ALA A 116 7.01 7.72 -3.79
CA ALA A 116 7.26 8.15 -2.43
C ALA A 116 8.57 8.95 -2.33
N PRO A 117 8.66 10.12 -2.97
CA PRO A 117 9.86 10.94 -2.93
C PRO A 117 10.00 11.68 -1.59
N GLY A 118 11.22 12.11 -1.28
CA GLY A 118 11.52 12.99 -0.15
C GLY A 118 11.89 12.28 1.15
N LEU A 119 12.08 13.07 2.21
CA LEU A 119 12.60 12.62 3.51
C LEU A 119 11.68 11.59 4.19
N ASP A 120 10.37 11.69 3.97
CA ASP A 120 9.36 10.76 4.50
C ASP A 120 9.01 9.61 3.54
N GLY A 121 9.76 9.46 2.44
CA GLY A 121 9.52 8.50 1.38
C GLY A 121 9.44 7.05 1.88
N MET A 122 10.32 6.68 2.82
CA MET A 122 10.30 5.35 3.45
C MET A 122 8.99 5.08 4.20
N GLY A 123 8.51 6.04 4.98
CA GLY A 123 7.26 5.90 5.72
C GLY A 123 6.05 5.76 4.78
N ARG A 124 5.99 6.59 3.75
CA ARG A 124 4.95 6.52 2.70
C ARG A 124 5.01 5.22 1.92
N GLY A 125 6.22 4.74 1.59
CA GLY A 125 6.44 3.47 0.91
C GLY A 125 5.97 2.27 1.73
N LEU A 126 6.29 2.23 3.02
CA LEU A 126 5.83 1.18 3.93
C LEU A 126 4.31 1.18 4.10
N LYS A 127 3.70 2.37 4.24
CA LYS A 127 2.25 2.54 4.29
C LYS A 127 1.56 2.06 3.00
N ASN A 128 2.16 2.36 1.84
CA ASN A 128 1.67 1.87 0.56
C ASN A 128 1.70 0.34 0.46
N LEU A 129 2.83 -0.28 0.81
CA LEU A 129 2.96 -1.75 0.83
C LEU A 129 1.95 -2.38 1.80
N ALA A 130 1.76 -1.77 2.98
CA ALA A 130 0.76 -2.20 3.94
C ALA A 130 -0.66 -2.11 3.34
N ALA A 131 -1.02 -0.99 2.71
CA ALA A 131 -2.34 -0.81 2.10
C ALA A 131 -2.61 -1.85 1.00
N GLN A 132 -1.63 -2.10 0.13
CA GLN A 132 -1.71 -3.12 -0.91
C GLN A 132 -1.92 -4.53 -0.35
N LEU A 133 -1.16 -4.92 0.69
CA LEU A 133 -1.32 -6.23 1.35
C LEU A 133 -2.72 -6.39 1.95
N VAL A 134 -3.21 -5.34 2.61
CA VAL A 134 -4.53 -5.34 3.25
C VAL A 134 -5.63 -5.50 2.23
N LEU A 135 -5.56 -4.77 1.12
CA LEU A 135 -6.54 -4.84 0.05
C LEU A 135 -6.47 -6.18 -0.71
N ALA A 136 -5.27 -6.65 -1.07
CA ALA A 136 -5.08 -7.88 -1.84
C ALA A 136 -5.52 -9.15 -1.09
N TYR A 137 -5.28 -9.20 0.23
CA TYR A 137 -5.57 -10.38 1.06
C TYR A 137 -6.75 -10.17 2.04
N GLN A 138 -7.46 -9.05 1.91
CA GLN A 138 -8.61 -8.66 2.75
C GLN A 138 -8.29 -8.73 4.24
N LEU A 139 -7.10 -8.27 4.64
CA LEU A 139 -6.59 -8.44 6.00
C LEU A 139 -7.31 -7.54 6.99
N ASN A 140 -7.65 -8.07 8.16
CA ASN A 140 -8.21 -7.27 9.24
C ASN A 140 -7.06 -6.67 10.04
N VAL A 141 -6.82 -5.36 9.84
CA VAL A 141 -5.71 -4.65 10.48
C VAL A 141 -6.06 -4.26 11.91
N TYR A 142 -7.33 -3.88 12.15
CA TYR A 142 -7.97 -3.59 13.45
C TYR A 142 -9.50 -3.70 13.32
N GLU A 143 -10.23 -3.33 14.40
CA GLU A 143 -11.69 -3.31 14.48
C GLU A 143 -12.36 -2.33 13.50
N ALA A 144 -11.67 -1.25 13.11
CA ALA A 144 -12.12 -0.37 12.03
C ALA A 144 -11.64 -0.87 10.67
N GLU A 145 -12.61 -1.18 9.80
CA GLU A 145 -12.36 -1.42 8.39
C GLU A 145 -11.86 -0.15 7.70
N GLY A 146 -10.91 -0.28 6.77
CA GLY A 146 -10.54 0.83 5.89
C GLY A 146 -9.40 1.73 6.34
N VAL A 147 -8.78 1.49 7.50
CA VAL A 147 -7.74 2.38 8.07
C VAL A 147 -6.42 1.67 8.39
N LEU A 148 -5.32 2.41 8.27
CA LEU A 148 -3.99 2.04 8.77
C LEU A 148 -3.63 2.88 10.00
N PRO A 149 -3.05 2.29 11.04
CA PRO A 149 -2.50 3.05 12.15
C PRO A 149 -1.23 3.78 11.75
N GLY A 150 -0.84 4.82 12.48
CA GLY A 150 0.46 5.48 12.36
C GLY A 150 1.63 4.51 12.57
N ALA A 151 1.41 3.42 13.30
CA ALA A 151 2.34 2.30 13.46
C ALA A 151 2.67 1.56 12.14
N ALA A 152 1.97 1.83 11.03
CA ALA A 152 2.21 1.22 9.73
C ALA A 152 3.59 1.54 9.12
N THR A 153 4.29 2.54 9.66
CA THR A 153 5.69 2.85 9.30
C THR A 153 6.72 1.96 10.00
N ARG A 154 6.30 1.11 10.95
CA ARG A 154 7.22 0.25 11.71
C ARG A 154 7.52 -1.07 10.97
N PRO A 155 8.77 -1.55 10.96
CA PRO A 155 9.13 -2.81 10.30
C PRO A 155 8.36 -4.05 10.80
N ASP A 156 8.07 -4.12 12.10
CA ASP A 156 7.34 -5.24 12.70
C ASP A 156 5.88 -5.30 12.23
N PHE A 157 5.30 -4.15 11.87
CA PHE A 157 3.96 -4.10 11.33
C PHE A 157 3.87 -4.75 9.94
N LEU A 158 4.80 -4.41 9.04
CA LEU A 158 4.86 -5.03 7.71
C LEU A 158 5.10 -6.55 7.82
N HIS A 159 5.99 -6.97 8.70
CA HIS A 159 6.23 -8.39 8.96
C HIS A 159 4.95 -9.12 9.41
N ARG A 160 4.17 -8.50 10.32
CA ARG A 160 2.88 -9.04 10.77
C ARG A 160 1.89 -9.17 9.62
N LEU A 161 1.78 -8.17 8.75
CA LEU A 161 0.89 -8.22 7.57
C LEU A 161 1.30 -9.33 6.60
N LEU A 162 2.60 -9.48 6.32
CA LEU A 162 3.11 -10.57 5.47
C LEU A 162 2.76 -11.94 6.05
N LYS A 163 2.84 -12.12 7.38
CA LYS A 163 2.43 -13.35 8.05
C LYS A 163 0.92 -13.59 7.93
N GLN A 164 0.09 -12.56 8.05
CA GLN A 164 -1.36 -12.68 7.87
C GLN A 164 -1.73 -12.99 6.42
N ALA A 165 -1.11 -12.32 5.45
CA ALA A 165 -1.25 -12.63 4.02
C ALA A 165 -0.85 -14.09 3.73
N ALA A 166 0.26 -14.56 4.31
CA ALA A 166 0.70 -15.94 4.16
C ALA A 166 -0.30 -16.98 4.67
N ASN A 167 -1.11 -16.65 5.68
CA ASN A 167 -2.17 -17.52 6.20
C ASN A 167 -3.47 -17.43 5.39
N ARG A 168 -3.67 -16.35 4.61
CA ARG A 168 -4.88 -16.09 3.81
C ARG A 168 -4.73 -16.49 2.35
N ARG A 169 -3.51 -16.52 1.83
CA ARG A 169 -3.23 -16.86 0.43
C ARG A 169 -3.73 -18.26 0.08
N LYS A 170 -4.04 -18.49 -1.19
CA LYS A 170 -4.42 -19.81 -1.68
C LYS A 170 -3.23 -20.77 -1.64
N GLU A 171 -3.51 -22.07 -1.58
CA GLU A 171 -2.46 -23.08 -1.67
C GLU A 171 -1.68 -22.93 -2.99
N GLY A 172 -0.35 -22.96 -2.90
CA GLY A 172 0.55 -22.73 -4.03
C GLY A 172 0.72 -21.26 -4.46
N GLU A 173 -0.08 -20.33 -3.95
CA GLU A 173 0.06 -18.90 -4.26
C GLU A 173 1.34 -18.31 -3.65
N LYS A 174 2.06 -17.49 -4.42
CA LYS A 174 3.25 -16.75 -3.97
C LYS A 174 2.87 -15.29 -3.71
N ILE A 175 3.28 -14.77 -2.55
CA ILE A 175 3.18 -13.34 -2.24
C ILE A 175 4.44 -12.68 -2.82
N VAL A 176 4.28 -11.89 -3.88
CA VAL A 176 5.40 -11.24 -4.58
C VAL A 176 5.36 -9.74 -4.32
N LEU A 177 6.47 -9.22 -3.79
CA LEU A 177 6.71 -7.79 -3.59
C LEU A 177 7.77 -7.33 -4.59
N VAL A 178 7.42 -6.38 -5.45
CA VAL A 178 8.33 -5.72 -6.38
C VAL A 178 8.81 -4.43 -5.76
N VAL A 179 10.11 -4.25 -5.59
CA VAL A 179 10.67 -3.03 -4.99
C VAL A 179 11.70 -2.44 -5.96
N ASP A 180 11.41 -1.25 -6.47
CA ASP A 180 12.28 -0.49 -7.36
C ASP A 180 13.19 0.47 -6.58
N ALA A 181 14.38 0.72 -7.14
CA ALA A 181 15.42 1.61 -6.60
C ALA A 181 15.75 1.35 -5.12
N LEU A 182 16.00 0.09 -4.80
CA LEU A 182 16.53 -0.33 -3.50
C LEU A 182 18.05 -0.07 -3.50
N ASP A 183 18.44 1.21 -3.46
CA ASP A 183 19.84 1.60 -3.33
C ASP A 183 20.32 1.31 -1.90
N ALA A 184 21.51 0.71 -1.78
CA ALA A 184 22.20 0.41 -0.53
C ALA A 184 23.23 1.50 -0.17
#